data_AF-A0A0U1LW38-F1
#
_entry.id   AF-A0A0U1LW38-F1
#
_cell.length_a   1.000
_cell.length_b   1.000
_cell.length_c   1.000
_cell.angle_alpha   90.00
_cell.angle_beta   90.00
_cell.angle_gamma   90.00
#
_symmetry.space_group_name_H-M   'P 1'
#
loop_
_entity.id
_entity.type
_entity.pdbx_description
1 polymer ?
#
loop_
_entity_poly.entity_id
_entity_poly.type
_entity_poly.pdbx_seq_one_letter_code
_entity_poly.pdbx_strand_id
1 'polypeptide(L)'
;MSNRYEREAEDRYEAENDFSPVSGNVVDSSYNTKKSERTPVQADSRPYDDPFKPPQSNSDQQLERDEHEAIDKSNILGGSRLRRSKPQTTNRYNEGPDEDDVPSQP
;
A
#
# COMPACT_ATOMS: atom_id res chain seq x y z
N MET A 1 -21.82 21.00 -41.89
CA MET A 1 -20.78 20.31 -42.70
C MET A 1 -19.75 21.38 -43.04
N SER A 2 -18.59 21.37 -42.40
CA SER A 2 -17.54 22.36 -42.68
C SER A 2 -16.99 22.16 -44.09
N ASN A 3 -16.75 23.24 -44.82
CA ASN A 3 -16.15 23.18 -46.15
C ASN A 3 -14.62 22.99 -46.06
N ARG A 4 -13.95 22.66 -47.18
CA ARG A 4 -12.49 22.44 -47.19
C ARG A 4 -11.70 23.66 -46.70
N TYR A 5 -12.15 24.86 -47.07
CA TYR A 5 -11.50 26.10 -46.69
C TYR A 5 -11.58 26.35 -45.17
N GLU A 6 -12.74 26.08 -44.57
CA GLU A 6 -12.95 26.14 -43.12
C GLU A 6 -12.03 25.15 -42.39
N ARG A 7 -11.91 23.92 -42.90
CA ARG A 7 -10.99 22.93 -42.30
C ARG A 7 -9.54 23.38 -42.33
N GLU A 8 -9.07 23.88 -43.48
CA GLU A 8 -7.69 24.38 -43.61
C GLU A 8 -7.44 25.62 -42.72
N ALA A 9 -8.47 26.43 -42.46
CA ALA A 9 -8.39 27.57 -41.56
C ALA A 9 -8.38 27.14 -40.08
N GLU A 10 -9.20 26.15 -39.72
CA GLU A 10 -9.23 25.53 -38.39
C GLU A 10 -7.87 24.86 -38.08
N ASP A 11 -7.33 24.07 -39.02
CA ASP A 11 -6.03 23.40 -38.86
C ASP A 11 -4.88 24.41 -38.61
N ARG A 12 -4.91 25.57 -39.26
CA ARG A 12 -3.93 26.65 -39.03
C ARG A 12 -4.11 27.34 -37.68
N TYR A 13 -5.37 27.58 -37.31
CA TYR A 13 -5.68 28.19 -36.02
C TYR A 13 -5.23 27.29 -34.87
N GLU A 14 -5.49 25.99 -34.95
CA GLU A 14 -5.00 24.98 -34.01
C GLU A 14 -3.47 24.94 -33.99
N ALA A 15 -2.80 24.86 -35.14
CA ALA A 15 -1.33 24.84 -35.17
C ALA A 15 -0.68 26.07 -34.50
N GLU A 16 -1.31 27.24 -34.59
CA GLU A 16 -0.83 28.48 -33.97
C GLU A 16 -1.20 28.61 -32.48
N ASN A 17 -2.31 28.00 -32.03
CA ASN A 17 -2.86 28.21 -30.69
C ASN A 17 -2.87 26.95 -29.78
N ASP A 18 -2.58 25.77 -30.32
CA ASP A 18 -2.47 24.50 -29.56
C ASP A 18 -1.28 24.50 -28.61
N PHE A 19 -0.25 25.28 -28.95
CA PHE A 19 0.88 25.48 -28.05
C PHE A 19 0.42 26.25 -26.81
N SER A 20 0.09 25.52 -25.75
CA SER A 20 -0.10 26.10 -24.42
C SER A 20 1.17 26.85 -24.03
N PRO A 21 1.08 28.16 -23.69
CA PRO A 21 2.23 28.94 -23.21
C PRO A 21 2.70 28.47 -21.83
N VAL A 22 1.91 27.62 -21.17
CA VAL A 22 2.19 27.06 -19.85
C VAL A 22 2.64 25.61 -20.03
N SER A 23 3.83 25.29 -19.51
CA SER A 23 4.29 23.91 -19.40
C SER A 23 3.30 23.12 -18.51
N GLY A 24 2.81 21.97 -18.98
CA GLY A 24 1.83 21.17 -18.25
C GLY A 24 2.30 20.67 -16.86
N ASN A 25 3.61 20.78 -16.56
CA ASN A 25 4.20 20.47 -15.26
C ASN A 25 4.71 21.76 -14.61
N VAL A 26 3.87 22.44 -13.84
CA VAL A 26 4.28 23.56 -12.98
C VAL A 26 4.56 22.99 -11.60
N VAL A 27 5.80 23.11 -11.12
CA VAL A 27 6.17 22.71 -9.76
C VAL A 27 5.91 23.90 -8.83
N ASP A 28 4.89 23.82 -7.99
CA ASP A 28 4.59 24.84 -6.97
C ASP A 28 4.33 24.17 -5.63
N SER A 29 5.17 24.43 -4.63
CA SER A 29 4.98 23.88 -3.29
C SER A 29 4.44 24.90 -2.28
N SER A 30 4.01 26.08 -2.73
CA SER A 30 3.57 27.18 -1.86
C SER A 30 2.43 26.81 -0.90
N TYR A 31 1.55 25.90 -1.33
CA TYR A 31 0.40 25.41 -0.56
C TYR A 31 0.77 24.59 0.68
N ASN A 32 2.02 24.10 0.78
CA ASN A 32 2.47 23.31 1.93
C ASN A 32 2.83 24.18 3.16
N THR A 33 2.78 25.50 3.02
CA THR A 33 2.97 26.45 4.11
C THR A 33 1.79 27.43 4.21
N LYS A 34 1.47 27.85 5.44
CA LYS A 34 0.49 28.89 5.71
C LYS A 34 1.06 29.83 6.77
N LYS A 35 1.34 31.09 6.40
CA LYS A 35 1.86 32.11 7.34
C LYS A 35 3.02 31.58 8.22
N SER A 36 3.98 30.89 7.59
CA SER A 36 5.14 30.27 8.24
C SER A 36 4.86 28.99 9.05
N GLU A 37 3.61 28.50 9.10
CA GLU A 37 3.25 27.21 9.66
C GLU A 37 3.22 26.14 8.57
N ARG A 38 3.69 24.92 8.87
CA ARG A 38 3.73 23.81 7.90
C ARG A 38 2.39 23.06 7.89
N THR A 39 1.75 23.01 6.73
CA THR A 39 0.54 22.22 6.49
C THR A 39 0.91 20.73 6.32
N PRO A 40 0.14 19.76 6.82
CA PRO A 40 0.46 18.33 6.72
C PRO A 40 0.17 17.73 5.33
N VAL A 41 0.63 18.42 4.28
CA VAL A 41 0.54 17.99 2.88
C VAL A 41 1.95 17.88 2.30
N GLN A 42 2.13 16.98 1.35
CA GLN A 42 3.41 16.79 0.67
C GLN A 42 3.65 17.87 -0.37
N ALA A 43 4.90 18.21 -0.62
CA ALA A 43 5.29 19.17 -1.65
C ALA A 43 5.39 18.47 -3.01
N ASP A 44 5.11 19.18 -4.11
CA ASP A 44 5.25 18.64 -5.48
C ASP A 44 6.66 18.10 -5.78
N SER A 45 7.68 18.75 -5.23
CA SER A 45 9.09 18.37 -5.42
C SER A 45 9.53 17.20 -4.54
N ARG A 46 8.68 16.74 -3.62
CA ARG A 46 9.03 15.66 -2.71
C ARG A 46 8.98 14.34 -3.47
N PRO A 47 10.05 13.52 -3.45
CA PRO A 47 9.98 12.18 -4.00
C PRO A 47 8.91 11.38 -3.26
N TYR A 48 8.09 10.67 -4.03
CA TYR A 48 7.12 9.71 -3.49
C TYR A 48 7.80 8.35 -3.37
N ASP A 49 7.55 7.67 -2.26
CA ASP A 49 8.01 6.30 -2.07
C ASP A 49 7.08 5.38 -2.86
N ASP A 50 7.57 4.80 -3.95
CA ASP A 50 6.82 3.80 -4.69
C ASP A 50 6.67 2.52 -3.85
N PRO A 51 5.43 2.13 -3.47
CA PRO A 51 5.21 0.86 -2.79
C PRO A 51 5.51 -0.35 -3.70
N PHE A 52 5.57 -0.14 -5.01
CA PHE A 52 5.88 -1.16 -5.99
C PHE A 52 7.39 -1.22 -6.26
N LYS A 53 8.04 -2.25 -5.71
CA LYS A 53 9.47 -2.52 -5.85
C LYS A 53 9.65 -3.86 -6.55
N PRO A 54 9.65 -3.92 -7.89
CA PRO A 54 9.95 -5.14 -8.60
C PRO A 54 11.43 -5.53 -8.39
N PRO A 55 11.77 -6.82 -8.21
CA PRO A 55 10.91 -8.00 -8.28
C PRO A 55 10.16 -8.38 -6.98
N GLN A 56 10.36 -7.67 -5.87
CA GLN A 56 9.82 -8.02 -4.55
C GLN A 56 8.30 -7.84 -4.45
N SER A 57 7.73 -6.82 -5.10
CA SER A 57 6.28 -6.56 -5.13
C SER A 57 5.54 -7.43 -6.15
N ASN A 58 5.88 -8.71 -6.25
CA ASN A 58 5.25 -9.65 -7.16
C ASN A 58 4.08 -10.39 -6.46
N SER A 59 2.86 -9.87 -6.66
CA SER A 59 1.64 -10.45 -6.09
C SER A 59 1.37 -11.87 -6.59
N ASP A 60 1.74 -12.18 -7.83
CA ASP A 60 1.50 -13.50 -8.42
C ASP A 60 2.33 -14.56 -7.69
N GLN A 61 3.62 -14.26 -7.47
CA GLN A 61 4.50 -15.14 -6.71
C GLN A 61 4.11 -15.25 -5.22
N GLN A 62 3.50 -14.21 -4.66
CA GLN A 62 2.97 -14.28 -3.30
C GLN A 62 1.75 -15.22 -3.25
N LEU A 63 0.80 -15.06 -4.17
CA LEU A 63 -0.40 -15.89 -4.24
C LEU A 63 -0.06 -17.37 -4.45
N GLU A 64 0.86 -17.68 -5.35
CA GLU A 64 1.31 -19.07 -5.56
C GLU A 64 1.84 -19.71 -4.27
N ARG A 65 2.63 -18.98 -3.48
CA ARG A 65 3.14 -19.48 -2.19
C ARG A 65 2.02 -19.70 -1.19
N ASP A 66 1.10 -18.73 -1.08
CA ASP A 66 -0.04 -18.81 -0.17
C ASP A 66 -0.95 -20.01 -0.53
N GLU A 67 -1.18 -20.25 -1.82
CA GLU A 67 -1.96 -21.41 -2.30
C GLU A 67 -1.26 -22.74 -1.98
N HIS A 68 0.06 -22.81 -2.16
CA HIS A 68 0.84 -23.98 -1.78
C HIS A 68 0.81 -24.24 -0.28
N GLU A 69 0.95 -23.19 0.54
CA GLU A 69 0.91 -23.30 2.00
C GLU A 69 -0.48 -23.72 2.51
N ALA A 70 -1.55 -23.19 1.92
CA ALA A 70 -2.92 -23.49 2.29
C ALA A 70 -3.31 -24.97 2.04
N ILE A 71 -2.73 -25.58 1.01
CA ILE A 71 -2.99 -26.98 0.64
C ILE A 71 -2.04 -27.94 1.36
N ASP A 72 -0.93 -27.45 1.93
CA ASP A 72 0.04 -28.28 2.63
C ASP A 72 -0.54 -28.86 3.93
N LYS A 73 -0.84 -30.16 3.86
CA LYS A 73 -1.37 -30.92 4.99
C LYS A 73 -0.35 -31.11 6.12
N SER A 74 0.94 -30.87 5.87
CA SER A 74 1.98 -30.95 6.89
C SER A 74 1.93 -29.77 7.87
N ASN A 75 1.39 -28.62 7.43
CA ASN A 75 1.12 -27.45 8.28
C ASN A 75 -0.10 -27.64 9.20
N ILE A 76 -0.93 -28.65 8.92
CA ILE A 76 -2.00 -29.03 9.83
C ILE A 76 -1.34 -29.66 11.05
N LEU A 77 -1.60 -29.10 12.25
CA LEU A 77 -1.13 -29.65 13.52
C LEU A 77 -1.43 -31.16 13.59
N GLY A 78 -0.38 -31.95 13.36
CA GLY A 78 -0.43 -33.40 13.40
C GLY A 78 -0.53 -33.86 14.84
N GLY A 79 -1.74 -34.18 15.28
CA GLY A 79 -1.98 -34.61 16.66
C GLY A 79 -3.32 -35.29 16.85
N SER A 80 -3.41 -36.06 17.94
CA SER A 80 -4.71 -36.54 18.42
C SER A 80 -5.60 -35.31 18.70
N ARG A 81 -6.85 -35.34 18.24
CA ARG A 81 -7.83 -34.30 18.60
C ARG A 81 -7.81 -34.14 20.13
N LEU A 82 -7.88 -32.92 20.64
CA LEU A 82 -8.06 -32.61 22.08
C LEU A 82 -9.28 -33.30 22.72
N ARG A 83 -10.10 -34.00 21.91
CA ARG A 83 -11.16 -34.87 22.39
C ARG A 83 -10.57 -35.93 23.31
N ARG A 84 -10.86 -35.79 24.61
CA ARG A 84 -10.46 -36.67 25.71
C ARG A 84 -8.99 -36.54 26.16
N SER A 85 -8.26 -35.52 25.70
CA SER A 85 -6.95 -35.22 26.29
C SER A 85 -7.15 -34.75 27.73
N LYS A 86 -6.42 -35.34 28.68
CA LYS A 86 -6.44 -34.86 30.07
C LYS A 86 -5.74 -33.50 30.14
N PRO A 87 -6.27 -32.54 30.91
CA PRO A 87 -5.60 -31.27 31.11
C PRO A 87 -4.20 -31.49 31.70
N GLN A 88 -3.23 -30.73 31.20
CA GLN A 88 -1.82 -30.85 31.62
C GLN A 88 -1.55 -30.20 32.98
N THR A 89 -2.47 -29.37 33.50
CA THR A 89 -2.30 -28.71 34.79
C THR A 89 -2.91 -29.51 35.95
N THR A 90 -2.25 -29.46 37.09
CA THR A 90 -2.67 -30.11 38.35
C THR A 90 -4.08 -29.70 38.76
N ASN A 91 -4.44 -28.43 38.53
CA ASN A 91 -5.74 -27.87 38.90
C ASN A 91 -6.76 -27.84 37.74
N ARG A 92 -6.47 -28.53 36.62
CA ARG A 92 -7.30 -28.59 35.39
C ARG A 92 -7.54 -27.25 34.67
N TYR A 93 -7.16 -26.14 35.28
CA TYR A 93 -7.13 -24.79 34.73
C TYR A 93 -5.68 -24.30 34.72
N ASN A 94 -5.31 -23.55 33.69
CA ASN A 94 -4.06 -22.80 33.62
C ASN A 94 -4.47 -21.35 33.41
N GLU A 95 -4.36 -20.53 34.46
CA GLU A 95 -4.72 -19.11 34.40
C GLU A 95 -3.55 -18.27 33.83
N GLY A 96 -2.41 -18.91 33.55
CA GLY A 96 -1.16 -18.23 33.23
C GLY A 96 -0.37 -17.89 34.50
N PRO A 97 0.82 -17.30 34.35
CA PRO A 97 1.57 -16.71 35.46
C PRO A 97 0.77 -15.56 36.08
N ASP A 98 0.81 -15.44 37.41
CA ASP A 98 0.22 -14.31 38.13
C ASP A 98 0.96 -13.01 37.77
N GLU A 99 0.38 -11.85 38.09
CA GLU A 99 1.05 -10.55 37.87
C GLU A 99 2.40 -10.44 38.61
N ASP A 100 2.61 -11.26 39.64
CA ASP A 100 3.86 -11.37 40.40
C ASP A 100 4.89 -12.31 39.74
N ASP A 101 4.47 -13.17 38.81
CA ASP A 101 5.30 -14.14 38.09
C ASP A 101 5.86 -13.59 36.77
N VAL A 102 5.34 -12.45 36.30
CA VAL A 102 5.93 -11.76 35.15
C VAL A 102 7.17 -10.99 35.59
N PRO A 103 8.32 -11.14 34.91
CA PRO A 103 9.50 -10.38 35.24
C PRO A 103 9.19 -8.89 35.09
N SER A 104 9.48 -8.10 36.13
CA SER A 104 9.45 -6.65 36.05
C SER A 104 10.36 -6.22 34.90
N GLN A 105 9.81 -5.49 33.93
CA GLN A 105 10.57 -5.09 32.75
C GLN A 105 11.77 -4.22 33.15
N PRO A 106 12.92 -4.35 32.43
CA PRO A 106 14.07 -3.45 32.59
C PRO A 106 13.81 -2.04 32.06
#